data_AF-A0A835I222-F1
#
_entry.id   AF-A0A835I222-F1
#
_cell.length_a   1.000
_cell.length_b   1.000
_cell.length_c   1.000
_cell.angle_alpha   90.00
_cell.angle_beta   90.00
_cell.angle_gamma   90.00
#
_symmetry.space_group_name_H-M   'P 1'
#
loop_
_entity.id
_entity.type
_entity.pdbx_description
1 polymer ?
#
loop_
_entity_poly.entity_id
_entity_poly.type
_entity_poly.pdbx_seq_one_letter_code
_entity_poly.pdbx_strand_id
1 'polypeptide(L)'
;MTQLPVTIFLNQFSDLPSRKMSSTQNQINVTEEEEEEEACLRAMQLASASVLPMVLKTAIELDVFEIIAKVGHGAYITPSDIASQLSTNNAHAAVIAWPYPALAC
;
A
#
# COMPACT_ATOMS: atom_id res chain seq x y z
N MET A 1 9.11 -1.38 17.57
CA MET A 1 10.17 -0.46 17.10
C MET A 1 10.30 -0.45 15.56
N THR A 2 9.19 -0.56 14.81
CA THR A 2 9.20 -0.52 13.33
C THR A 2 8.16 0.43 12.74
N GLN A 3 7.49 1.24 13.57
CA GLN A 3 6.39 2.13 13.15
C GLN A 3 6.86 3.53 12.72
N LEU A 4 8.15 3.83 12.84
CA LEU A 4 8.73 5.14 12.54
C LEU A 4 9.00 5.46 11.04
N PRO A 5 9.32 4.50 10.14
CA PRO A 5 9.72 4.87 8.78
C PRO A 5 8.55 5.37 7.92
N VAL A 6 7.31 4.90 8.16
CA VAL A 6 6.12 5.32 7.38
C VAL A 6 5.79 6.78 7.65
N THR A 7 5.79 7.15 8.93
CA THR A 7 5.44 8.50 9.37
C THR A 7 6.50 9.51 8.95
N ILE A 8 7.78 9.14 9.02
CA ILE A 8 8.88 10.01 8.55
C ILE A 8 8.74 10.29 7.05
N PHE A 9 8.44 9.26 6.26
CA PHE A 9 8.31 9.38 4.82
C PHE A 9 7.12 10.23 4.39
N LEU A 10 5.95 10.03 5.02
CA LEU A 10 4.77 10.85 4.76
C LEU A 10 4.96 12.30 5.26
N ASN A 11 5.63 12.50 6.40
CA ASN A 11 5.92 13.85 6.91
C ASN A 11 6.87 14.63 6.01
N GLN A 12 7.86 13.97 5.38
CA GLN A 12 8.76 14.61 4.42
C GLN A 12 8.02 15.12 3.16
N PHE A 13 6.89 14.51 2.81
CA PHE A 13 6.09 14.86 1.64
C PHE A 13 5.19 16.08 1.88
N SER A 14 4.78 16.33 3.12
CA SER A 14 4.00 17.51 3.52
C SER A 14 4.75 18.84 3.33
N ASP A 15 6.08 18.81 3.27
CA ASP A 15 6.96 19.97 3.08
C ASP A 15 7.29 20.25 1.60
N LEU A 16 6.61 19.60 0.64
CA LEU A 16 6.83 19.88 -0.78
C LEU A 16 6.37 21.31 -1.11
N PRO A 17 7.23 22.17 -1.70
CA PRO A 17 6.87 23.56 -1.96
C PRO A 17 5.68 23.64 -2.93
N SER A 18 4.60 24.31 -2.49
CA SER A 18 3.39 24.55 -3.27
C SER A 18 3.74 25.07 -4.68
N ARG A 19 3.31 24.31 -5.70
CA ARG A 19 3.38 24.67 -7.13
C ARG A 19 2.86 26.09 -7.33
N LYS A 20 3.76 27.05 -7.52
CA LYS A 20 3.39 28.43 -7.87
C LYS A 20 3.06 28.46 -9.36
N MET A 21 1.77 28.42 -9.69
CA MET A 21 1.28 28.60 -11.06
C MET A 21 1.48 30.04 -11.49
N SER A 22 2.50 30.29 -12.31
CA SER A 22 2.60 31.52 -13.10
C SER A 22 2.12 31.19 -14.52
N SER A 23 0.99 31.80 -14.91
CA SER A 23 0.48 31.69 -16.28
C SER A 23 1.16 32.75 -17.13
N THR A 24 1.88 32.34 -18.18
CA THR A 24 2.15 33.18 -19.33
C THR A 24 2.01 32.35 -20.61
N GLN A 25 1.23 32.89 -21.53
CA GLN A 25 0.70 32.29 -22.74
C GLN A 25 1.72 32.22 -23.89
N ASN A 26 1.83 31.07 -24.57
CA ASN A 26 1.56 30.83 -26.01
C ASN A 26 2.32 29.60 -26.55
N GLN A 27 1.54 28.71 -27.16
CA GLN A 27 1.85 27.94 -28.36
C GLN A 27 2.91 26.81 -28.27
N ILE A 28 2.41 25.59 -28.55
CA ILE A 28 3.09 24.29 -28.78
C ILE A 28 3.51 23.54 -27.51
N ASN A 29 2.65 22.78 -26.83
CA ASN A 29 3.13 21.95 -25.70
C ASN A 29 2.30 20.71 -25.29
N VAL A 30 1.54 20.06 -26.19
CA VAL A 30 0.85 18.78 -25.85
C VAL A 30 1.84 17.75 -25.27
N THR A 31 3.09 17.76 -25.72
CA THR A 31 4.16 16.86 -25.23
C THR A 31 4.72 17.22 -23.84
N GLU A 32 4.65 18.48 -23.42
CA GLU A 32 5.22 18.91 -22.12
C GLU A 32 4.26 18.64 -20.95
N GLU A 33 2.95 18.74 -21.20
CA GLU A 33 1.93 18.43 -20.19
C GLU A 33 1.91 16.92 -19.86
N GLU A 34 2.06 16.07 -20.87
CA GLU A 34 2.18 14.61 -20.70
C GLU A 34 3.46 14.23 -19.92
N GLU A 35 4.58 14.92 -20.18
CA GLU A 35 5.85 14.69 -19.47
C GLU A 35 5.79 15.19 -18.01
N GLU A 36 5.12 16.33 -17.74
CA GLU A 36 4.86 16.80 -16.37
C GLU A 36 3.94 15.84 -15.61
N GLU A 37 2.90 15.31 -16.25
CA GLU A 37 2.01 14.31 -15.66
C GLU A 37 2.76 13.01 -15.33
N GLU A 38 3.59 12.48 -16.25
CA GLU A 38 4.42 11.32 -15.97
C GLU A 38 5.39 11.61 -14.81
N ALA A 39 6.07 12.76 -14.81
CA ALA A 39 6.96 13.15 -13.73
C ALA A 39 6.24 13.23 -12.37
N CYS A 40 5.01 13.74 -12.35
CA CYS A 40 4.16 13.79 -11.16
C CYS A 40 3.81 12.38 -10.66
N LEU A 41 3.42 11.47 -11.56
CA LEU A 41 3.13 10.07 -11.23
C LEU A 41 4.37 9.35 -10.70
N ARG A 42 5.54 9.60 -11.29
CA ARG A 42 6.83 9.06 -10.80
C ARG A 42 7.19 9.60 -9.43
N ALA A 43 6.99 10.90 -9.19
CA ALA A 43 7.21 11.50 -7.88
C ALA A 43 6.27 10.89 -6.82
N MET A 44 5.01 10.64 -7.16
CA MET A 44 4.06 9.95 -6.27
C MET A 44 4.45 8.49 -6.00
N GLN A 45 4.91 7.76 -7.01
CA GLN A 45 5.45 6.40 -6.85
C GLN A 45 6.67 6.40 -5.94
N LEU A 46 7.61 7.32 -6.15
CA LEU A 46 8.80 7.49 -5.32
C LEU A 46 8.41 7.87 -3.89
N ALA A 47 7.45 8.79 -3.71
CA ALA A 47 6.89 9.17 -2.43
C ALA A 47 6.07 8.09 -1.73
N SER A 48 5.80 6.96 -2.40
CA SER A 48 5.17 5.76 -1.82
C SER A 48 6.09 4.55 -1.85
N ALA A 49 7.34 4.68 -2.32
CA ALA A 49 8.23 3.55 -2.58
C ALA A 49 8.57 2.75 -1.32
N SER A 50 8.52 3.37 -0.13
CA SER A 50 8.76 2.70 1.15
C SER A 50 7.66 1.70 1.53
N VAL A 51 6.46 1.80 0.95
CA VAL A 51 5.37 0.85 1.20
C VAL A 51 5.74 -0.56 0.73
N LEU A 52 6.39 -0.67 -0.43
CA LEU A 52 6.77 -1.96 -1.01
C LEU A 52 7.69 -2.81 -0.10
N PRO A 53 8.86 -2.32 0.38
CA PRO A 53 9.73 -3.12 1.25
C PRO A 53 9.06 -3.47 2.58
N MET A 54 8.17 -2.62 3.10
CA MET A 54 7.44 -2.92 4.32
C MET A 54 6.42 -4.03 4.12
N VAL A 55 5.60 -3.95 3.07
CA VAL A 55 4.63 -5.00 2.72
C VAL A 55 5.36 -6.32 2.46
N LEU A 56 6.45 -6.29 1.71
CA LEU A 56 7.25 -7.48 1.42
C LEU A 56 7.81 -8.10 2.71
N LYS A 57 8.36 -7.28 3.60
CA LYS A 57 8.84 -7.75 4.92
C LYS A 57 7.72 -8.44 5.70
N THR A 58 6.54 -7.84 5.77
CA THR A 58 5.41 -8.45 6.49
C THR A 58 4.90 -9.73 5.83
N ALA A 59 4.91 -9.81 4.50
CA ALA A 59 4.51 -11.03 3.77
C ALA A 59 5.48 -12.19 4.04
N ILE A 60 6.78 -11.89 4.24
CA ILE A 60 7.78 -12.87 4.68
C ILE A 60 7.53 -13.27 6.14
N GLU A 61 7.32 -12.32 7.04
CA GLU A 61 7.09 -12.61 8.48
C GLU A 61 5.80 -13.40 8.74
N LEU A 62 4.81 -13.30 7.86
CA LEU A 62 3.57 -14.05 7.89
C LEU A 62 3.62 -15.34 7.06
N ASP A 63 4.78 -15.69 6.48
CA ASP A 63 4.95 -16.88 5.63
C ASP A 63 3.94 -16.99 4.47
N VAL A 64 3.47 -15.84 3.94
CA VAL A 64 2.47 -15.79 2.85
C VAL A 64 2.99 -16.50 1.60
N PHE A 65 4.28 -16.38 1.30
CA PHE A 65 4.90 -17.07 0.16
C PHE A 65 4.93 -18.58 0.34
N GLU A 66 5.10 -19.08 1.57
CA GLU A 66 5.03 -20.51 1.86
C GLU A 66 3.61 -21.04 1.68
N ILE A 67 2.61 -20.29 2.13
CA ILE A 67 1.19 -20.61 1.93
C ILE A 67 0.87 -20.74 0.43
N ILE A 68 1.33 -19.79 -0.39
CA ILE A 68 1.15 -19.84 -1.85
C ILE A 68 1.90 -21.04 -2.45
N ALA A 69 3.13 -21.32 -2.00
CA ALA A 69 3.92 -22.45 -2.50
C ALA A 69 3.27 -23.81 -2.20
N LYS A 70 2.56 -23.94 -1.07
CA LYS A 70 1.84 -25.17 -0.68
C LYS A 70 0.71 -25.56 -1.63
N VAL A 71 0.07 -24.59 -2.30
CA VAL A 71 -1.04 -24.86 -3.24
C VAL A 71 -0.53 -25.51 -4.53
N GLY A 72 0.76 -25.36 -4.84
CA GLY A 72 1.41 -25.93 -6.01
C GLY A 72 1.38 -25.03 -7.24
N HIS A 73 2.16 -25.40 -8.25
CA HIS A 73 2.37 -24.60 -9.44
C HIS A 73 1.08 -24.49 -10.28
N GLY A 74 0.69 -23.26 -10.62
CA GLY A 74 -0.48 -22.99 -11.45
C GLY A 74 -1.82 -23.01 -10.71
N ALA A 75 -1.81 -23.25 -9.40
CA ALA A 75 -3.00 -23.13 -8.57
C ALA A 75 -3.20 -21.69 -8.11
N TYR A 76 -4.45 -21.24 -8.11
CA TYR A 76 -4.85 -19.93 -7.59
C TYR A 76 -5.35 -20.09 -6.17
N ILE A 77 -5.08 -19.08 -5.35
CA ILE A 77 -5.54 -19.01 -3.96
C ILE A 77 -6.16 -17.65 -3.73
N THR A 78 -7.28 -17.59 -3.00
CA THR A 78 -7.93 -16.33 -2.67
C THR A 78 -7.28 -15.68 -1.44
N PRO A 79 -7.39 -14.36 -1.26
CA PRO A 79 -6.90 -13.70 -0.05
C PRO A 79 -7.51 -14.26 1.24
N SER A 80 -8.78 -14.68 1.20
CA SER A 80 -9.47 -15.31 2.34
C SER A 80 -8.87 -16.66 2.70
N ASP A 81 -8.48 -17.46 1.71
CA ASP A 81 -7.81 -18.76 1.92
C ASP A 81 -6.38 -18.60 2.44
N ILE A 82 -5.68 -17.51 2.08
CA ILE A 82 -4.40 -17.16 2.69
C ILE A 82 -4.63 -16.80 4.17
N ALA A 83 -5.60 -15.92 4.44
CA ALA A 83 -5.89 -15.45 5.80
C ALA A 83 -6.32 -16.58 6.75
N SER A 84 -7.05 -17.60 6.26
CA SER A 84 -7.47 -18.75 7.06
C SER A 84 -6.31 -19.68 7.44
N GLN A 85 -5.23 -19.69 6.67
CA GLN A 85 -4.03 -20.48 6.94
C GLN A 85 -3.01 -19.74 7.82
N LEU A 86 -3.12 -18.41 7.91
CA LEU A 86 -2.35 -17.63 8.87
C LEU A 86 -2.83 -18.01 10.28
N SER A 87 -1.89 -18.44 11.12
CA SER A 87 -2.16 -18.72 12.54
C SER A 87 -2.39 -17.40 13.26
N THR A 88 -3.57 -16.79 13.07
CA THR A 88 -3.94 -15.56 13.78
C THR A 88 -4.26 -15.94 15.22
N ASN A 89 -3.24 -15.96 16.09
CA ASN A 89 -3.47 -16.03 17.53
C ASN A 89 -3.94 -14.66 18.02
N ASN A 90 -5.11 -14.25 17.52
CA ASN A 90 -5.71 -12.98 17.84
C ASN A 90 -6.54 -13.14 19.12
N ALA A 91 -5.86 -13.35 20.24
CA ALA A 91 -6.48 -13.31 21.57
C ALA A 91 -7.18 -11.96 21.85
N HIS A 92 -6.94 -10.93 21.03
CA HIS A 92 -7.59 -9.62 21.10
C HIS A 92 -8.75 -9.44 20.08
N ALA A 93 -8.92 -10.30 19.06
CA ALA A 93 -10.04 -10.25 18.10
C ALA A 93 -11.34 -10.65 18.75
N ALA A 94 -11.27 -11.59 19.70
CA ALA A 94 -12.44 -12.04 20.43
C ALA A 94 -13.11 -10.91 21.24
N VAL A 95 -12.40 -9.79 21.49
CA VAL A 95 -12.95 -8.62 22.18
C VAL A 95 -13.65 -7.63 21.23
N ILE A 96 -13.41 -7.72 19.91
CA ILE A 96 -14.04 -6.87 18.89
C ILE A 96 -14.85 -7.70 17.88
N ALA A 97 -15.37 -8.86 18.31
CA ALA A 97 -16.64 -9.31 17.76
C ALA A 97 -17.67 -8.27 18.21
N TRP A 98 -18.04 -7.37 17.28
CA TRP A 98 -18.99 -6.27 17.48
C TRP A 98 -20.11 -6.62 18.46
N PRO A 99 -20.60 -5.68 19.31
CA PRO A 99 -21.70 -5.91 20.25
C PRO A 99 -23.05 -6.29 19.60
N TYR A 100 -23.11 -6.44 18.28
CA TYR A 100 -24.36 -6.63 17.53
C TYR A 100 -24.34 -7.93 16.74
N PRO A 101 -24.98 -9.00 17.25
CA PRO A 101 -25.15 -10.27 16.54
C PRO A 101 -26.21 -10.23 15.41
N ALA A 102 -26.55 -9.07 14.87
CA ALA A 102 -27.73 -8.90 14.01
C ALA A 102 -27.47 -8.99 12.49
N LEU A 103 -26.26 -9.35 12.04
CA LEU A 103 -25.94 -9.50 10.60
C LEU A 103 -25.48 -10.91 10.22
N ALA A 104 -25.77 -11.90 11.07
CA ALA A 104 -25.68 -13.31 10.70
C ALA A 104 -27.08 -13.84 10.36
N CYS A 105 -27.68 -13.33 9.28
CA CYS A 105 -28.79 -13.92 8.53
C CYS A 105 -28.66 -13.51 7.07
#